data_AF-A0A5C4QBV5-F1
#
_entry.id   AF-A0A5C4QBV5-F1
#
_cell.length_a   1.000
_cell.length_b   1.000
_cell.length_c   1.000
_cell.angle_alpha   90.00
_cell.angle_beta   90.00
_cell.angle_gamma   90.00
#
_symmetry.space_group_name_H-M   'P 1'
#
loop_
_entity.id
_entity.type
_entity.pdbx_description
1 polymer ?
#
loop_
_entity_poly.entity_id
_entity_poly.type
_entity_poly.pdbx_seq_one_letter_code
_entity_poly.pdbx_strand_id
1 'polypeptide(L)'
;MSELLTTERIEEIGSLGSGSPDPAALVAELVGAVDEGRVADPDDTGYALLVAADILEQAGDLADALTLATRAIAEQPDEDVYARAVRGGLLLRLGRSDEGLAELAELRPLLETNPDATYLIDELAESGHAETALEWLTGALDAILERTRTQQHESEDAQDEAAAMIYGLVQRRHDLREELGEPHDEYDNLADRLRAASNHALDALDDGPATLLYWPQAEFDALLVRWPALVGSYPSTWDEHRAQIERALAEASGLGGADLGVVAGTVEGLAAFAGDDPIDEETLDEYADSLDEAGVTAWPPGRNDACWCGSGAKYKKCCLPRSRG
;
A
#
# COMPACT_ATOMS: atom_id res chain seq x y z
N MET A 1 0.27 -31.42 29.28
CA MET A 1 1.17 -30.31 28.92
C MET A 1 0.24 -29.26 28.35
N SER A 2 0.14 -28.10 29.01
CA SER A 2 -0.70 -27.01 28.49
C SER A 2 -0.13 -26.55 27.15
N GLU A 3 -1.01 -26.15 26.24
CA GLU A 3 -0.66 -25.68 24.90
C GLU A 3 0.18 -24.39 24.98
N LEU A 4 1.13 -24.25 24.05
CA LEU A 4 1.89 -23.01 23.90
C LEU A 4 1.01 -21.94 23.26
N LEU A 5 1.19 -20.69 23.68
CA LEU A 5 0.51 -19.55 23.10
C LEU A 5 1.30 -19.08 21.87
N THR A 6 0.78 -19.32 20.67
CA THR A 6 1.40 -18.88 19.41
C THR A 6 0.99 -17.46 19.05
N THR A 7 1.75 -16.81 18.16
CA THR A 7 1.44 -15.49 17.61
C THR A 7 0.03 -15.44 17.03
N GLU A 8 -0.37 -16.44 16.23
CA GLU A 8 -1.69 -16.49 15.62
C GLU A 8 -2.80 -16.59 16.67
N ARG A 9 -2.54 -17.26 17.80
CA ARG A 9 -3.49 -17.34 18.91
C ARG A 9 -3.59 -16.00 19.64
N ILE A 10 -2.49 -15.25 19.80
CA ILE A 10 -2.51 -13.90 20.38
C ILE A 10 -3.37 -12.98 19.50
N GLU A 11 -3.15 -12.99 18.18
CA GLU A 11 -3.92 -12.21 17.20
C GLU A 11 -5.41 -12.61 17.21
N GLU A 12 -5.71 -13.91 17.25
CA GLU A 12 -7.09 -14.40 17.35
C GLU A 12 -7.78 -13.86 18.62
N ILE A 13 -7.10 -13.94 19.77
CA ILE A 13 -7.63 -13.41 21.03
C ILE A 13 -7.88 -11.90 20.94
N GLY A 14 -6.93 -11.13 20.38
CA GLY A 14 -7.10 -9.70 20.17
C GLY A 14 -8.33 -9.37 19.33
N SER A 15 -8.53 -10.11 18.22
CA SER A 15 -9.70 -9.92 17.34
C SER A 15 -11.04 -10.22 18.03
N LEU A 16 -11.05 -11.12 19.02
CA LEU A 16 -12.24 -11.49 19.78
C LEU A 16 -12.54 -10.51 20.93
N GLY A 17 -11.54 -9.76 21.41
CA GLY A 17 -11.57 -8.95 22.63
C GLY A 17 -12.84 -8.12 22.83
N SER A 18 -13.14 -7.22 21.90
CA SER A 18 -14.31 -6.31 21.96
C SER A 18 -15.66 -7.02 21.88
N GLY A 19 -15.71 -8.19 21.23
CA GLY A 19 -16.94 -8.95 20.98
C GLY A 19 -17.16 -10.12 21.95
N SER A 20 -16.18 -10.41 22.81
CA SER A 20 -16.22 -11.58 23.69
C SER A 20 -17.23 -11.39 24.83
N PRO A 21 -18.06 -12.40 25.14
CA PRO A 21 -18.92 -12.36 26.33
C PRO A 21 -18.13 -12.52 27.64
N ASP A 22 -16.84 -12.90 27.58
CA ASP A 22 -15.95 -13.03 28.73
C ASP A 22 -14.53 -12.52 28.40
N PRO A 23 -14.31 -11.18 28.39
CA PRO A 23 -13.00 -10.58 28.15
C PRO A 23 -11.96 -10.97 29.21
N ALA A 24 -12.40 -11.21 30.46
CA ALA A 24 -11.51 -11.57 31.56
C ALA A 24 -10.85 -12.93 31.35
N ALA A 25 -11.56 -13.90 30.76
CA ALA A 25 -10.99 -15.20 30.42
C ALA A 25 -9.88 -15.08 29.36
N LEU A 26 -10.06 -14.22 28.36
CA LEU A 26 -9.06 -13.96 27.31
C LEU A 26 -7.79 -13.32 27.89
N VAL A 27 -7.96 -12.30 28.74
CA VAL A 27 -6.86 -11.67 29.46
C VAL A 27 -6.10 -12.69 30.33
N ALA A 28 -6.83 -13.55 31.06
CA ALA A 28 -6.23 -14.58 31.90
C ALA A 28 -5.45 -15.63 31.09
N GLU A 29 -5.91 -15.96 29.87
CA GLU A 29 -5.19 -16.86 28.96
C GLU A 29 -3.83 -16.26 28.55
N LEU A 30 -3.83 -15.00 28.10
CA LEU A 30 -2.63 -14.27 27.67
C LEU A 30 -1.64 -14.09 28.82
N VAL A 31 -2.09 -13.49 29.93
CA VAL A 31 -1.25 -13.22 31.10
C VAL A 31 -0.74 -14.52 31.73
N GLY A 32 -1.59 -15.54 31.82
CA GLY A 32 -1.19 -16.86 32.34
C GLY A 32 -0.16 -17.56 31.47
N ALA A 33 -0.20 -17.39 30.15
CA ALA A 33 0.83 -17.92 29.26
C ALA A 33 2.18 -17.21 29.45
N VAL A 34 2.17 -15.90 29.63
CA VAL A 34 3.38 -15.12 29.94
C VAL A 34 3.96 -15.54 31.30
N ASP A 35 3.13 -15.59 32.35
CA ASP A 35 3.55 -15.99 33.71
C ASP A 35 4.17 -17.39 33.77
N GLU A 36 3.66 -18.31 32.96
CA GLU A 36 4.10 -19.70 32.91
C GLU A 36 5.24 -19.94 31.90
N GLY A 37 5.69 -18.90 31.18
CA GLY A 37 6.72 -19.03 30.14
C GLY A 37 6.28 -19.91 28.97
N ARG A 38 5.00 -19.84 28.60
CA ARG A 38 4.35 -20.64 27.54
C ARG A 38 4.11 -19.86 26.25
N VAL A 39 4.61 -18.63 26.13
CA VAL A 39 4.64 -17.93 24.84
C VAL A 39 5.59 -18.68 23.91
N ALA A 40 5.12 -19.04 22.72
CA ALA A 40 5.86 -19.90 21.80
C ALA A 40 7.10 -19.19 21.24
N ASP A 41 6.94 -17.92 20.86
CA ASP A 41 8.02 -17.02 20.52
C ASP A 41 8.27 -16.06 21.70
N PRO A 42 9.46 -16.05 22.33
CA PRO A 42 9.78 -15.09 23.39
C PRO A 42 9.59 -13.64 22.98
N ASP A 43 9.74 -13.31 21.68
CA ASP A 43 9.61 -11.95 21.16
C ASP A 43 8.13 -11.47 21.18
N ASP A 44 7.16 -12.38 21.33
CA ASP A 44 5.73 -12.05 21.46
C ASP A 44 5.31 -11.76 22.91
N THR A 45 6.22 -11.82 23.89
CA THR A 45 5.86 -11.73 25.32
C THR A 45 5.21 -10.39 25.67
N GLY A 46 5.80 -9.29 25.23
CA GLY A 46 5.26 -7.94 25.40
C GLY A 46 4.03 -7.72 24.53
N TYR A 47 4.01 -8.26 23.31
CA TYR A 47 2.83 -8.19 22.44
C TYR A 47 1.59 -8.84 23.08
N ALA A 48 1.73 -10.04 23.66
CA ALA A 48 0.66 -10.71 24.39
C ALA A 48 0.13 -9.87 25.57
N LEU A 49 1.01 -9.19 26.30
CA LEU A 49 0.63 -8.28 27.39
C LEU A 49 -0.08 -7.02 26.89
N LEU A 50 0.30 -6.49 25.73
CA LEU A 50 -0.36 -5.33 25.12
C LEU A 50 -1.74 -5.68 24.56
N VAL A 51 -1.91 -6.85 23.94
CA VAL A 51 -3.23 -7.35 23.54
C VAL A 51 -4.13 -7.53 24.77
N ALA A 52 -3.59 -8.06 25.87
CA ALA A 52 -4.34 -8.15 27.12
C ALA A 52 -4.70 -6.76 27.69
N ALA A 53 -3.80 -5.77 27.56
CA ALA A 53 -4.06 -4.40 27.98
C ALA A 53 -5.17 -3.73 27.16
N ASP A 54 -5.17 -3.91 25.84
CA ASP A 54 -6.22 -3.41 24.93
C ASP A 54 -7.60 -4.00 25.27
N ILE A 55 -7.67 -5.31 25.55
CA ILE A 55 -8.93 -5.94 25.99
C ILE A 55 -9.45 -5.31 27.30
N LEU A 56 -8.56 -5.03 28.26
CA LEU A 56 -8.93 -4.37 29.52
C LEU A 56 -9.35 -2.91 29.29
N GLU A 57 -8.67 -2.20 28.40
CA GLU A 57 -9.02 -0.83 28.04
C GLU A 57 -10.42 -0.76 27.44
N GLN A 58 -10.75 -1.65 26.51
CA GLN A 58 -12.08 -1.76 25.91
C GLN A 58 -13.16 -2.13 26.94
N ALA A 59 -12.80 -2.90 27.97
CA ALA A 59 -13.67 -3.20 29.11
C ALA A 59 -13.81 -2.03 30.12
N GLY A 60 -13.00 -0.99 29.99
CA GLY A 60 -12.96 0.19 30.86
C GLY A 60 -12.04 0.06 32.08
N ASP A 61 -11.29 -1.04 32.20
CA ASP A 61 -10.39 -1.36 33.31
C ASP A 61 -8.98 -0.76 33.08
N LEU A 62 -8.93 0.56 32.85
CA LEU A 62 -7.71 1.30 32.45
C LEU A 62 -6.52 1.14 33.42
N ALA A 63 -6.77 0.95 34.72
CA ALA A 63 -5.72 0.80 35.72
C ALA A 63 -4.98 -0.54 35.60
N ASP A 64 -5.71 -1.61 35.27
CA ASP A 64 -5.13 -2.93 35.06
C ASP A 64 -4.46 -2.99 33.68
N ALA A 65 -5.06 -2.36 32.65
CA ALA A 65 -4.40 -2.14 31.36
C ALA A 65 -3.05 -1.43 31.51
N LEU A 66 -2.99 -0.36 32.31
CA LEU A 66 -1.74 0.37 32.58
C LEU A 66 -0.68 -0.52 33.26
N THR A 67 -1.12 -1.43 34.13
CA THR A 67 -0.23 -2.39 34.80
C THR A 67 0.37 -3.36 33.79
N LEU A 68 -0.43 -3.85 32.82
CA LEU A 68 0.04 -4.74 31.77
C LEU A 68 0.97 -4.04 30.76
N ALA A 69 0.64 -2.82 30.32
CA ALA A 69 1.53 -2.03 29.46
C ALA A 69 2.89 -1.73 30.14
N THR A 70 2.86 -1.40 31.44
CA THR A 70 4.09 -1.22 32.24
C THR A 70 4.90 -2.51 32.33
N ARG A 71 4.23 -3.66 32.44
CA ARG A 71 4.89 -4.95 32.47
C ARG A 71 5.49 -5.31 31.10
N ALA A 72 4.79 -5.04 30.00
CA ALA A 72 5.30 -5.30 28.64
C ALA A 72 6.67 -4.62 28.43
N ILE A 73 6.81 -3.36 28.84
CA ILE A 73 8.08 -2.61 28.82
C ILE A 73 9.16 -3.31 29.65
N ALA A 74 8.81 -3.85 30.82
CA ALA A 74 9.77 -4.51 31.71
C ALA A 74 10.23 -5.88 31.19
N GLU A 75 9.36 -6.62 30.50
CA GLU A 75 9.68 -7.91 29.90
C GLU A 75 10.53 -7.74 28.61
N GLN A 76 10.32 -6.67 27.85
CA GLN A 76 11.04 -6.39 26.59
C GLN A 76 11.52 -4.93 26.50
N PRO A 77 12.55 -4.54 27.27
CA PRO A 77 13.04 -3.16 27.30
C PRO A 77 13.69 -2.71 25.98
N ASP A 78 14.13 -3.64 25.13
CA ASP A 78 14.75 -3.33 23.83
C ASP A 78 13.71 -3.09 22.72
N GLU A 79 12.45 -3.50 22.93
CA GLU A 79 11.32 -3.39 21.99
C GLU A 79 10.13 -2.63 22.61
N ASP A 80 10.45 -1.62 23.42
CA ASP A 80 9.48 -1.00 24.33
C ASP A 80 8.70 0.18 23.73
N VAL A 81 9.07 0.67 22.54
CA VAL A 81 8.60 1.96 22.00
C VAL A 81 7.07 2.00 21.88
N TYR A 82 6.47 0.98 21.27
CA TYR A 82 5.00 0.89 21.13
C TYR A 82 4.34 0.71 22.50
N ALA A 83 4.91 -0.12 23.38
CA ALA A 83 4.39 -0.32 24.74
C ALA A 83 4.41 0.98 25.58
N ARG A 84 5.44 1.81 25.40
CA ARG A 84 5.56 3.14 26.01
C ARG A 84 4.52 4.13 25.48
N ALA A 85 4.20 4.06 24.19
CA ALA A 85 3.11 4.86 23.61
C ALA A 85 1.77 4.51 24.25
N VAL A 86 1.43 3.21 24.30
CA VAL A 86 0.22 2.69 24.95
C VAL A 86 0.18 3.10 26.44
N ARG A 87 1.29 2.96 27.16
CA ARG A 87 1.39 3.40 28.56
C ARG A 87 1.12 4.90 28.70
N GLY A 88 1.70 5.72 27.82
CA GLY A 88 1.46 7.16 27.76
C GLY A 88 -0.01 7.53 27.57
N GLY A 89 -0.69 6.89 26.61
CA GLY A 89 -2.13 7.07 26.38
C GLY A 89 -2.99 6.67 27.57
N LEU A 90 -2.73 5.51 28.17
CA LEU A 90 -3.42 5.03 29.37
C LEU A 90 -3.23 5.99 30.56
N LEU A 91 -2.02 6.54 30.76
CA LEU A 91 -1.76 7.56 31.77
C LEU A 91 -2.63 8.80 31.55
N LEU A 92 -2.77 9.26 30.30
CA LEU A 92 -3.61 10.41 29.95
C LEU A 92 -5.10 10.12 30.23
N ARG A 93 -5.62 8.96 29.79
CA ARG A 93 -7.01 8.55 30.03
C ARG A 93 -7.34 8.39 31.53
N LEU A 94 -6.33 8.05 32.36
CA LEU A 94 -6.42 8.01 33.82
C LEU A 94 -6.27 9.38 34.51
N GLY A 95 -6.08 10.46 33.76
CA GLY A 95 -5.92 11.82 34.28
C GLY A 95 -4.53 12.14 34.84
N ARG A 96 -3.52 11.29 34.56
CA ARG A 96 -2.11 11.52 34.92
C ARG A 96 -1.38 12.27 33.81
N SER A 97 -1.90 13.45 33.45
CA SER A 97 -1.53 14.17 32.23
C SER A 97 -0.04 14.52 32.15
N ASP A 98 0.57 14.97 33.25
CA ASP A 98 2.01 15.33 33.26
C ASP A 98 2.90 14.13 32.93
N GLU A 99 2.56 12.95 33.45
CA GLU A 99 3.34 11.73 33.23
C GLU A 99 3.13 11.18 31.82
N GLY A 100 1.87 11.12 31.37
CA GLY A 100 1.55 10.62 30.02
C GLY A 100 2.12 11.50 28.92
N LEU A 101 1.99 12.83 29.02
CA LEU A 101 2.57 13.76 28.04
C LEU A 101 4.09 13.73 28.06
N ALA A 102 4.73 13.63 29.23
CA ALA A 102 6.19 13.52 29.30
C ALA A 102 6.69 12.26 28.58
N GLU A 103 6.01 11.13 28.79
CA GLU A 103 6.36 9.87 28.15
C GLU A 103 6.20 9.93 26.63
N LEU A 104 5.07 10.41 26.12
CA LEU A 104 4.84 10.55 24.68
C LEU A 104 5.79 11.58 24.04
N ALA A 105 6.13 12.65 24.76
CA ALA A 105 7.04 13.68 24.26
C ALA A 105 8.47 13.16 24.04
N GLU A 106 8.91 12.16 24.82
CA GLU A 106 10.19 11.49 24.58
C GLU A 106 10.18 10.68 23.28
N LEU A 107 9.01 10.17 22.87
CA LEU A 107 8.84 9.39 21.64
C LEU A 107 8.58 10.27 20.41
N ARG A 108 8.16 11.53 20.60
CA ARG A 108 7.85 12.49 19.53
C ARG A 108 8.87 12.54 18.38
N PRO A 109 10.21 12.51 18.60
CA PRO A 109 11.16 12.56 17.50
C PRO A 109 10.99 11.43 16.46
N LEU A 110 10.36 10.31 16.84
CA LEU A 110 10.07 9.21 15.93
C LEU A 110 9.13 9.60 14.79
N LEU A 111 8.26 10.60 15.00
CA LEU A 111 7.42 11.14 13.92
C LEU A 111 8.24 11.72 12.76
N GLU A 112 9.53 12.03 12.97
CA GLU A 112 10.43 12.56 11.94
C GLU A 112 11.40 11.53 11.35
N THR A 113 11.37 10.29 11.86
CA THR A 113 12.37 9.25 11.52
C THR A 113 11.80 7.85 11.34
N ASN A 114 10.53 7.61 11.69
CA ASN A 114 9.88 6.31 11.58
C ASN A 114 8.49 6.49 10.94
N PRO A 115 8.25 5.91 9.74
CA PRO A 115 6.97 6.03 9.04
C PRO A 115 5.79 5.43 9.81
N ASP A 116 6.04 4.47 10.71
CA ASP A 116 5.00 3.79 11.47
C ASP A 116 4.64 4.51 12.79
N ALA A 117 5.31 5.61 13.13
CA ALA A 117 5.16 6.28 14.43
C ALA A 117 3.83 7.04 14.63
N THR A 118 2.89 6.97 13.69
CA THR A 118 1.60 7.68 13.80
C THR A 118 0.73 7.18 14.95
N TYR A 119 0.98 5.98 15.50
CA TYR A 119 0.30 5.49 16.72
C TYR A 119 0.42 6.45 17.91
N LEU A 120 1.50 7.25 17.99
CA LEU A 120 1.67 8.29 19.03
C LEU A 120 0.57 9.35 18.98
N ILE A 121 0.10 9.65 17.77
CA ILE A 121 -0.93 10.65 17.51
C ILE A 121 -2.30 10.10 17.92
N ASP A 122 -2.54 8.80 17.68
CA ASP A 122 -3.79 8.14 18.08
C ASP A 122 -3.93 8.16 19.61
N GLU A 123 -2.86 7.83 20.34
CA GLU A 123 -2.87 7.90 21.81
C GLU A 123 -3.15 9.31 22.35
N LEU A 124 -2.60 10.35 21.70
CA LEU A 124 -2.90 11.73 22.08
C LEU A 124 -4.36 12.10 21.74
N ALA A 125 -4.83 11.80 20.54
CA ALA A 125 -6.16 12.17 20.08
C ALA A 125 -7.26 11.50 20.92
N GLU A 126 -7.17 10.20 21.10
CA GLU A 126 -8.15 9.40 21.86
C GLU A 126 -8.17 9.72 23.35
N SER A 127 -7.06 10.19 23.90
CA SER A 127 -6.99 10.67 25.29
C SER A 127 -7.45 12.12 25.47
N GLY A 128 -8.00 12.75 24.43
CA GLY A 128 -8.54 14.11 24.48
C GLY A 128 -7.52 15.23 24.23
N HIS A 129 -6.34 14.91 23.71
CA HIS A 129 -5.25 15.86 23.42
C HIS A 129 -5.09 16.09 21.90
N ALA A 130 -6.20 16.10 21.16
CA ALA A 130 -6.22 16.26 19.70
C ALA A 130 -5.54 17.55 19.20
N GLU A 131 -5.66 18.67 19.93
CA GLU A 131 -4.94 19.91 19.59
C GLU A 131 -3.42 19.73 19.65
N THR A 132 -2.90 19.07 20.69
CA THR A 132 -1.47 18.75 20.82
C THR A 132 -1.02 17.77 19.73
N ALA A 133 -1.86 16.80 19.39
CA ALA A 133 -1.60 15.87 18.30
C ALA A 133 -1.44 16.61 16.95
N LEU A 134 -2.33 17.58 16.65
CA LEU A 134 -2.21 18.43 15.47
C LEU A 134 -0.94 19.28 15.46
N GLU A 135 -0.54 19.84 16.60
CA GLU A 135 0.73 20.58 16.73
C GLU A 135 1.94 19.68 16.42
N TRP A 136 1.93 18.44 16.90
CA TRP A 136 3.04 17.51 16.69
C TRP A 136 3.12 17.03 15.24
N LEU A 137 1.98 16.67 14.65
CA LEU A 137 1.87 16.33 13.23
C LEU A 137 2.37 17.48 12.34
N THR A 138 1.91 18.70 12.60
CA THR A 138 2.32 19.89 11.83
C THR A 138 3.81 20.14 11.97
N GLY A 139 4.36 20.06 13.18
CA GLY A 139 5.80 20.24 13.41
C GLY A 139 6.66 19.18 12.73
N ALA A 140 6.24 17.91 12.73
CA ALA A 140 6.95 16.83 12.04
C ALA A 140 6.90 17.01 10.51
N LEU A 141 5.74 17.36 9.96
CA LEU A 141 5.59 17.68 8.54
C LEU A 141 6.49 18.84 8.11
N ASP A 142 6.49 19.94 8.86
CA ASP A 142 7.35 21.09 8.58
C ASP A 142 8.84 20.69 8.58
N ALA A 143 9.27 19.89 9.56
CA ALA A 143 10.65 19.44 9.70
C ALA A 143 11.09 18.53 8.54
N ILE A 144 10.26 17.56 8.16
CA ILE A 144 10.56 16.64 7.06
C ILE A 144 10.55 17.38 5.72
N LEU A 145 9.54 18.23 5.45
CA LEU A 145 9.46 18.98 4.20
C LEU A 145 10.66 19.93 4.01
N GLU A 146 11.12 20.57 5.08
CA GLU A 146 12.33 21.40 5.01
C GLU A 146 13.59 20.57 4.77
N ARG A 147 13.71 19.42 5.42
CA ARG A 147 14.79 18.45 5.20
C ARG A 147 14.84 18.00 3.73
N THR A 148 13.71 17.56 3.18
CA THR A 148 13.60 17.12 1.78
C THR A 148 13.91 18.25 0.79
N ARG A 149 13.50 19.50 1.06
CA ARG A 149 13.85 20.66 0.20
C ARG A 149 15.35 20.94 0.16
N THR A 150 16.04 20.77 1.29
CA THR A 150 17.46 21.10 1.42
C THR A 150 18.39 19.99 0.94
N GLN A 151 17.92 18.74 0.92
CA GLN A 151 18.73 17.56 0.62
C GLN A 151 18.44 16.95 -0.77
N GLN A 152 18.65 17.73 -1.83
CA GLN A 152 18.38 17.33 -3.23
C GLN A 152 19.24 16.16 -3.79
N HIS A 153 20.12 15.56 -2.98
CA HIS A 153 21.08 14.52 -3.41
C HIS A 153 21.09 13.28 -2.49
N GLU A 154 19.99 13.03 -1.78
CA GLU A 154 19.83 11.79 -1.02
C GLU A 154 19.51 10.59 -1.94
N SER A 155 19.78 9.38 -1.45
CA SER A 155 19.45 8.14 -2.14
C SER A 155 17.95 8.00 -2.37
N GLU A 156 17.56 7.22 -3.37
CA GLU A 156 16.15 6.88 -3.65
C GLU A 156 15.47 6.32 -2.40
N ASP A 157 16.09 5.36 -1.69
CA ASP A 157 15.55 4.79 -0.45
C ASP A 157 15.20 5.86 0.61
N ALA A 158 16.03 6.90 0.76
CA ALA A 158 15.81 7.96 1.73
C ALA A 158 14.68 8.91 1.29
N GLN A 159 14.52 9.10 -0.03
CA GLN A 159 13.42 9.86 -0.60
C GLN A 159 12.09 9.10 -0.45
N ASP A 160 12.11 7.78 -0.63
CA ASP A 160 10.94 6.92 -0.45
C ASP A 160 10.48 6.86 1.00
N GLU A 161 11.41 6.72 1.95
CA GLU A 161 11.11 6.81 3.39
C GLU A 161 10.52 8.18 3.75
N ALA A 162 11.10 9.27 3.25
CA ALA A 162 10.58 10.62 3.48
C ALA A 162 9.17 10.79 2.88
N ALA A 163 8.93 10.25 1.69
CA ALA A 163 7.61 10.28 1.06
C ALA A 163 6.58 9.48 1.87
N ALA A 164 6.93 8.30 2.36
CA ALA A 164 6.07 7.48 3.22
C ALA A 164 5.71 8.21 4.52
N MET A 165 6.70 8.83 5.18
CA MET A 165 6.46 9.65 6.37
C MET A 165 5.54 10.85 6.08
N ILE A 166 5.80 11.62 5.02
CA ILE A 166 4.96 12.76 4.63
C ILE A 166 3.52 12.29 4.37
N TYR A 167 3.36 11.19 3.64
CA TYR A 167 2.05 10.61 3.35
C TYR A 167 1.30 10.25 4.63
N GLY A 168 1.88 9.43 5.50
CA GLY A 168 1.20 9.01 6.74
C GLY A 168 0.82 10.20 7.64
N LEU A 169 1.75 11.14 7.85
CA LEU A 169 1.52 12.30 8.72
C LEU A 169 0.46 13.25 8.16
N VAL A 170 0.47 13.54 6.86
CA VAL A 170 -0.48 14.50 6.27
C VAL A 170 -1.90 13.92 6.25
N GLN A 171 -2.04 12.61 6.00
CA GLN A 171 -3.33 11.93 6.03
C GLN A 171 -3.90 11.94 7.45
N ARG A 172 -3.11 11.54 8.45
CA ARG A 172 -3.61 11.52 9.83
C ARG A 172 -3.97 12.92 10.33
N ARG A 173 -3.20 13.94 9.93
CA ARG A 173 -3.52 15.35 10.21
C ARG A 173 -4.84 15.77 9.59
N HIS A 174 -5.06 15.43 8.33
CA HIS A 174 -6.29 15.76 7.62
C HIS A 174 -7.50 15.14 8.30
N ASP A 175 -7.44 13.83 8.59
CA ASP A 175 -8.52 13.10 9.26
C ASP A 175 -8.83 13.71 10.65
N LEU A 176 -7.80 14.03 11.45
CA LEU A 176 -7.98 14.63 12.78
C LEU A 176 -8.57 16.05 12.72
N ARG A 177 -8.23 16.84 11.70
CA ARG A 177 -8.84 18.17 11.50
C ARG A 177 -10.31 18.06 11.13
N GLU A 178 -10.67 17.09 10.30
CA GLU A 178 -12.05 16.80 9.96
C GLU A 178 -12.85 16.40 11.21
N GLU A 179 -12.31 15.49 12.03
CA GLU A 179 -12.92 15.08 13.31
C GLU A 179 -13.18 16.27 14.26
N LEU A 180 -12.29 17.26 14.26
CA LEU A 180 -12.43 18.50 15.06
C LEU A 180 -13.31 19.57 14.40
N GLY A 181 -13.73 19.38 13.15
CA GLY A 181 -14.50 20.36 12.39
C GLY A 181 -13.71 21.62 12.03
N GLU A 182 -12.39 21.50 11.91
CA GLU A 182 -11.49 22.58 11.52
C GLU A 182 -11.62 22.90 10.01
N PRO A 183 -11.45 24.17 9.58
CA PRO A 183 -11.47 24.50 8.16
C PRO A 183 -10.29 23.89 7.38
N HIS A 184 -10.53 23.38 6.18
CA HIS A 184 -9.50 22.85 5.27
C HIS A 184 -8.36 23.84 5.01
N ASP A 185 -7.11 23.38 5.04
CA ASP A 185 -5.90 24.18 4.78
C ASP A 185 -4.97 23.60 3.69
N GLU A 186 -3.77 24.17 3.53
CA GLU A 186 -2.81 23.76 2.48
C GLU A 186 -2.28 22.33 2.67
N TYR A 187 -2.14 21.86 3.91
CA TYR A 187 -1.74 20.49 4.20
C TYR A 187 -2.87 19.51 3.89
N ASP A 188 -4.11 19.90 4.18
CA ASP A 188 -5.28 19.11 3.84
C ASP A 188 -5.42 18.98 2.30
N ASN A 189 -5.13 20.04 1.54
CA ASN A 189 -5.03 19.96 0.07
C ASN A 189 -3.87 19.07 -0.42
N LEU A 190 -2.79 18.95 0.35
CA LEU A 190 -1.69 18.02 0.04
C LEU A 190 -2.12 16.57 0.29
N ALA A 191 -2.78 16.30 1.42
CA ALA A 191 -3.38 15.00 1.75
C ALA A 191 -4.29 14.50 0.64
N ASP A 192 -5.27 15.31 0.20
CA ASP A 192 -6.19 14.96 -0.88
C ASP A 192 -5.46 14.58 -2.18
N ARG A 193 -4.46 15.39 -2.57
CA ARG A 193 -3.69 15.14 -3.79
C ARG A 193 -2.88 13.85 -3.71
N LEU A 194 -2.24 13.59 -2.57
CA LEU A 194 -1.46 12.36 -2.38
C LEU A 194 -2.37 11.13 -2.30
N ARG A 195 -3.53 11.23 -1.64
CA ARG A 195 -4.56 10.17 -1.61
C ARG A 195 -5.02 9.83 -3.01
N ALA A 196 -5.35 10.84 -3.81
CA ALA A 196 -5.78 10.66 -5.20
C ALA A 196 -4.69 10.02 -6.07
N ALA A 197 -3.44 10.46 -5.93
CA ALA A 197 -2.30 9.88 -6.66
C ALA A 197 -2.04 8.42 -6.25
N SER A 198 -2.14 8.10 -4.95
CA SER A 198 -2.00 6.74 -4.44
C SER A 198 -3.09 5.82 -4.95
N ASN A 199 -4.35 6.28 -4.93
CA ASN A 199 -5.47 5.49 -5.45
C ASN A 199 -5.30 5.23 -6.94
N HIS A 200 -4.97 6.24 -7.73
CA HIS A 200 -4.69 6.06 -9.16
C HIS A 200 -3.54 5.07 -9.41
N ALA A 201 -2.49 5.11 -8.59
CA ALA A 201 -1.39 4.14 -8.71
C ALA A 201 -1.83 2.71 -8.35
N LEU A 202 -2.70 2.55 -7.34
CA LEU A 202 -3.27 1.26 -6.97
C LEU A 202 -4.24 0.72 -8.03
N ASP A 203 -5.10 1.58 -8.59
CA ASP A 203 -6.02 1.23 -9.68
C ASP A 203 -5.21 0.73 -10.90
N ALA A 204 -4.11 1.43 -11.25
CA ALA A 204 -3.20 1.01 -12.32
C ALA A 204 -2.46 -0.31 -12.04
N LEU A 205 -2.38 -0.76 -10.78
CA LEU A 205 -1.86 -2.09 -10.41
C LEU A 205 -2.96 -3.16 -10.42
N ASP A 206 -4.23 -2.77 -10.26
CA ASP A 206 -5.40 -3.66 -10.29
C ASP A 206 -5.90 -3.93 -11.71
N ASP A 207 -5.53 -3.09 -12.69
CA ASP A 207 -5.83 -3.24 -14.12
C ASP A 207 -5.10 -4.43 -14.81
N GLY A 208 -4.56 -5.37 -14.02
CA GLY A 208 -3.92 -6.57 -14.54
C GLY A 208 -2.61 -6.27 -15.30
N PRO A 209 -2.13 -7.22 -16.12
CA PRO A 209 -0.87 -7.03 -16.83
C PRO A 209 -0.93 -5.79 -17.72
N ALA A 210 0.10 -4.93 -17.69
CA ALA A 210 0.18 -3.82 -18.64
C ALA A 210 0.19 -4.39 -20.08
N THR A 211 -0.93 -4.23 -20.76
CA THR A 211 -1.27 -5.00 -21.95
C THR A 211 -1.23 -4.11 -23.18
N LEU A 212 -0.51 -4.55 -24.22
CA LEU A 212 -0.53 -3.85 -25.51
C LEU A 212 -1.54 -4.47 -26.46
N LEU A 213 -2.36 -3.62 -27.07
CA LEU A 213 -3.25 -4.00 -28.16
C LEU A 213 -2.45 -4.43 -29.39
N TYR A 214 -2.75 -5.63 -29.88
CA TYR A 214 -2.12 -6.21 -31.05
C TYR A 214 -3.15 -6.65 -32.08
N TRP A 215 -2.91 -6.26 -33.33
CA TRP A 215 -3.68 -6.73 -34.48
C TRP A 215 -3.03 -7.95 -35.15
N PRO A 216 -3.67 -9.14 -35.12
CA PRO A 216 -3.30 -10.26 -35.97
C PRO A 216 -3.29 -9.86 -37.45
N GLN A 217 -2.54 -10.56 -38.30
CA GLN A 217 -2.29 -10.11 -39.67
C GLN A 217 -3.57 -9.80 -40.46
N ALA A 218 -4.56 -10.68 -40.39
CA ALA A 218 -5.83 -10.49 -41.07
C ALA A 218 -6.59 -9.24 -40.57
N GLU A 219 -6.54 -8.98 -39.26
CA GLU A 219 -7.19 -7.84 -38.62
C GLU A 219 -6.43 -6.55 -38.91
N PHE A 220 -5.09 -6.57 -38.91
CA PHE A 220 -4.26 -5.42 -39.26
C PHE A 220 -4.53 -4.94 -40.70
N ASP A 221 -4.58 -5.88 -41.64
CA ASP A 221 -4.90 -5.57 -43.03
C ASP A 221 -6.34 -5.04 -43.16
N ALA A 222 -7.30 -5.63 -42.44
CA ALA A 222 -8.69 -5.19 -42.42
C ALA A 222 -8.87 -3.82 -41.75
N LEU A 223 -8.11 -3.51 -40.71
CA LEU A 223 -8.14 -2.27 -39.95
C LEU A 223 -7.78 -1.09 -40.87
N LEU A 224 -6.66 -1.20 -41.58
CA LEU A 224 -6.17 -0.16 -42.48
C LEU A 224 -7.05 0.01 -43.73
N VAL A 225 -7.75 -1.04 -44.15
CA VAL A 225 -8.75 -0.95 -45.24
C VAL A 225 -10.03 -0.27 -44.76
N ARG A 226 -10.52 -0.62 -43.57
CA ARG A 226 -11.77 -0.10 -43.02
C ARG A 226 -11.63 1.36 -42.58
N TRP A 227 -10.48 1.70 -42.02
CA TRP A 227 -10.17 3.06 -41.56
C TRP A 227 -8.83 3.56 -42.11
N PRO A 228 -8.81 4.06 -43.37
CA PRO A 228 -7.58 4.52 -44.02
C PRO A 228 -6.87 5.68 -43.32
N ALA A 229 -7.55 6.41 -42.43
CA ALA A 229 -6.95 7.47 -41.61
C ALA A 229 -5.83 6.94 -40.69
N LEU A 230 -5.90 5.66 -40.29
CA LEU A 230 -4.90 5.01 -39.44
C LEU A 230 -3.59 4.68 -40.15
N VAL A 231 -3.53 4.78 -41.50
CA VAL A 231 -2.32 4.47 -42.28
C VAL A 231 -1.14 5.37 -41.90
N GLY A 232 -1.40 6.58 -41.41
CA GLY A 232 -0.35 7.48 -40.90
C GLY A 232 0.13 7.17 -39.49
N SER A 233 -0.68 6.45 -38.71
CA SER A 233 -0.45 6.17 -37.28
C SER A 233 0.10 4.76 -37.03
N TYR A 234 -0.13 3.83 -37.96
CA TYR A 234 0.40 2.46 -37.89
C TYR A 234 1.61 2.26 -38.81
N PRO A 235 2.48 1.27 -38.50
CA PRO A 235 3.57 0.90 -39.39
C PRO A 235 3.10 0.46 -40.77
N SER A 236 3.97 0.57 -41.78
CA SER A 236 3.60 0.37 -43.18
C SER A 236 3.43 -1.11 -43.56
N THR A 237 3.95 -2.01 -42.74
CA THR A 237 3.78 -3.46 -42.90
C THR A 237 3.46 -4.13 -41.58
N TRP A 238 2.76 -5.26 -41.62
CA TRP A 238 2.48 -6.05 -40.42
C TRP A 238 3.76 -6.58 -39.72
N ASP A 239 4.85 -6.78 -40.46
CA ASP A 239 6.13 -7.18 -39.88
C ASP A 239 6.76 -6.05 -39.05
N GLU A 240 6.59 -4.80 -39.47
CA GLU A 240 6.99 -3.62 -38.70
C GLU A 240 6.08 -3.42 -37.48
N HIS A 241 4.77 -3.66 -37.62
CA HIS A 241 3.83 -3.68 -36.48
C HIS A 241 4.28 -4.65 -35.39
N ARG A 242 4.59 -5.90 -35.76
CA ARG A 242 5.14 -6.87 -34.80
C ARG A 242 6.44 -6.42 -34.16
N ALA A 243 7.32 -5.76 -34.93
CA ALA A 243 8.59 -5.27 -34.41
C ALA A 243 8.41 -4.06 -33.48
N GLN A 244 7.38 -3.22 -33.69
CA GLN A 244 7.04 -2.12 -32.82
C GLN A 244 6.54 -2.62 -31.46
N ILE A 245 5.56 -3.53 -31.45
CA ILE A 245 5.01 -4.12 -30.21
C ILE A 245 6.11 -4.86 -29.42
N GLU A 246 6.94 -5.68 -30.09
CA GLU A 246 8.05 -6.38 -29.42
C GLU A 246 9.06 -5.41 -28.77
N ARG A 247 9.37 -4.29 -29.42
CA ARG A 247 10.30 -3.28 -28.87
C ARG A 247 9.69 -2.54 -27.70
N ALA A 248 8.42 -2.14 -27.81
CA ALA A 248 7.71 -1.47 -26.72
C ALA A 248 7.69 -2.34 -25.45
N LEU A 249 7.39 -3.64 -25.57
CA LEU A 249 7.42 -4.58 -24.45
C LEU A 249 8.83 -4.79 -23.88
N ALA A 250 9.85 -4.86 -24.75
CA ALA A 250 11.24 -4.98 -24.31
C ALA A 250 11.75 -3.72 -23.60
N GLU A 251 11.34 -2.54 -24.06
CA GLU A 251 11.64 -1.26 -23.42
C GLU A 251 10.95 -1.15 -22.05
N ALA A 252 9.64 -1.44 -21.99
CA ALA A 252 8.87 -1.47 -20.74
C ALA A 252 9.47 -2.43 -19.70
N SER A 253 9.84 -3.65 -20.12
CA SER A 253 10.52 -4.61 -19.25
C SER A 253 11.90 -4.12 -18.79
N GLY A 254 12.64 -3.41 -19.64
CA GLY A 254 13.92 -2.81 -19.29
C GLY A 254 13.82 -1.68 -18.26
N LEU A 255 12.67 -1.01 -18.18
CA LEU A 255 12.33 0.01 -17.18
C LEU A 255 11.75 -0.56 -15.88
N GLY A 256 11.68 -1.90 -15.74
CA GLY A 256 11.15 -2.56 -14.55
C GLY A 256 9.66 -2.92 -14.60
N GLY A 257 9.01 -2.79 -15.77
CA GLY A 257 7.64 -3.25 -15.96
C GLY A 257 7.52 -4.77 -15.70
N ALA A 258 6.68 -5.13 -14.73
CA ALA A 258 6.31 -6.51 -14.44
C ALA A 258 5.01 -6.88 -15.17
N ASP A 259 4.76 -8.19 -15.29
CA ASP A 259 3.49 -8.74 -15.81
C ASP A 259 3.04 -8.08 -17.12
N LEU A 260 3.87 -8.10 -18.16
CA LEU A 260 3.50 -7.51 -19.45
C LEU A 260 2.66 -8.49 -20.28
N GLY A 261 1.68 -7.95 -21.00
CA GLY A 261 0.73 -8.73 -21.79
C GLY A 261 0.57 -8.23 -23.22
N VAL A 262 0.07 -9.11 -24.09
CA VAL A 262 -0.41 -8.72 -25.42
C VAL A 262 -1.84 -9.24 -25.59
N VAL A 263 -2.76 -8.37 -25.97
CA VAL A 263 -4.14 -8.74 -26.26
C VAL A 263 -4.44 -8.58 -27.74
N ALA A 264 -5.13 -9.57 -28.31
CA ALA A 264 -5.47 -9.56 -29.73
C ALA A 264 -6.81 -8.86 -29.99
N GLY A 265 -6.78 -7.72 -30.67
CA GLY A 265 -7.97 -7.00 -31.10
C GLY A 265 -8.59 -7.55 -32.38
N THR A 266 -9.88 -7.26 -32.60
CA THR A 266 -10.57 -7.53 -33.89
C THR A 266 -11.25 -6.27 -34.42
N VAL A 267 -11.25 -6.09 -35.74
CA VAL A 267 -11.84 -4.91 -36.39
C VAL A 267 -13.35 -4.83 -36.14
N GLU A 268 -14.01 -5.99 -36.07
CA GLU A 268 -15.42 -6.07 -35.71
C GLU A 268 -15.65 -5.70 -34.24
N GLY A 269 -14.80 -6.16 -33.32
CA GLY A 269 -14.86 -5.80 -31.91
C GLY A 269 -14.69 -4.30 -31.68
N LEU A 270 -13.65 -3.70 -32.28
CA LEU A 270 -13.43 -2.25 -32.21
C LEU A 270 -14.61 -1.47 -32.80
N ALA A 271 -15.14 -1.89 -33.94
CA ALA A 271 -16.29 -1.24 -34.56
C ALA A 271 -17.57 -1.35 -33.71
N ALA A 272 -17.72 -2.43 -32.94
CA ALA A 272 -18.83 -2.59 -32.01
C ALA A 272 -18.65 -1.76 -30.73
N PHE A 273 -17.41 -1.58 -30.28
CA PHE A 273 -17.05 -0.83 -29.08
C PHE A 273 -17.16 0.68 -29.27
N ALA A 274 -16.53 1.21 -30.31
CA ALA A 274 -16.21 2.63 -30.42
C ALA A 274 -17.32 3.56 -30.94
N GLY A 275 -18.46 3.01 -31.34
CA GLY A 275 -19.57 3.83 -31.86
C GLY A 275 -19.18 4.70 -33.07
N ASP A 276 -19.23 6.03 -32.89
CA ASP A 276 -19.08 7.01 -33.98
C ASP A 276 -17.62 7.41 -34.29
N ASP A 277 -16.64 7.18 -33.39
CA ASP A 277 -15.23 7.56 -33.60
C ASP A 277 -14.22 6.43 -33.28
N PRO A 278 -14.13 5.37 -34.10
CA PRO A 278 -13.36 4.15 -33.84
C PRO A 278 -11.85 4.24 -33.97
N ILE A 279 -11.30 5.44 -34.18
CA ILE A 279 -9.88 5.60 -34.50
C ILE A 279 -9.17 6.65 -33.63
N ASP A 280 -9.86 7.20 -32.64
CA ASP A 280 -9.23 8.03 -31.62
C ASP A 280 -8.33 7.18 -30.71
N GLU A 281 -7.25 7.77 -30.21
CA GLU A 281 -6.24 7.10 -29.38
C GLU A 281 -6.86 6.61 -28.05
N GLU A 282 -7.66 7.45 -27.38
CA GLU A 282 -8.36 7.10 -26.13
C GLU A 282 -9.31 5.93 -26.36
N THR A 283 -10.00 5.90 -27.50
CA THR A 283 -10.92 4.81 -27.87
C THR A 283 -10.22 3.49 -28.16
N LEU A 284 -9.00 3.51 -28.69
CA LEU A 284 -8.20 2.31 -28.94
C LEU A 284 -7.65 1.72 -27.63
N ASP A 285 -7.26 2.57 -26.69
CA ASP A 285 -6.80 2.17 -25.36
C ASP A 285 -7.96 1.60 -24.54
N GLU A 286 -9.10 2.31 -24.46
CA GLU A 286 -10.31 1.81 -23.80
C GLU A 286 -10.81 0.49 -24.42
N TYR A 287 -10.67 0.34 -25.74
CA TYR A 287 -10.99 -0.93 -26.39
C TYR A 287 -10.05 -2.04 -25.94
N ALA A 288 -8.75 -1.78 -25.81
CA ALA A 288 -7.77 -2.75 -25.34
C ALA A 288 -8.11 -3.23 -23.92
N ASP A 289 -8.47 -2.32 -23.02
CA ASP A 289 -8.84 -2.61 -21.63
C ASP A 289 -10.18 -3.36 -21.53
N SER A 290 -11.08 -3.15 -22.50
CA SER A 290 -12.35 -3.89 -22.56
C SER A 290 -12.21 -5.36 -22.94
N LEU A 291 -11.04 -5.78 -23.44
CA LEU A 291 -10.81 -7.15 -23.89
C LEU A 291 -10.50 -8.06 -22.70
N ASP A 292 -11.22 -9.20 -22.63
CA ASP A 292 -11.13 -10.19 -21.56
C ASP A 292 -9.68 -10.59 -21.21
N GLU A 293 -9.33 -10.53 -19.92
CA GLU A 293 -8.04 -10.98 -19.37
C GLU A 293 -7.70 -12.42 -19.79
N ALA A 294 -8.69 -13.28 -20.00
CA ALA A 294 -8.48 -14.65 -20.47
C ALA A 294 -7.89 -14.74 -21.90
N GLY A 295 -7.96 -13.64 -22.67
CA GLY A 295 -7.38 -13.49 -23.99
C GLY A 295 -5.96 -12.92 -24.02
N VAL A 296 -5.42 -12.49 -22.87
CA VAL A 296 -4.09 -11.90 -22.77
C VAL A 296 -3.01 -12.98 -22.88
N THR A 297 -2.07 -12.77 -23.80
CA THR A 297 -0.87 -13.59 -23.90
C THR A 297 0.26 -12.94 -23.12
N ALA A 298 0.68 -13.60 -22.03
CA ALA A 298 1.80 -13.13 -21.21
C ALA A 298 3.10 -12.98 -22.03
N TRP A 299 3.83 -11.92 -21.75
CA TRP A 299 5.10 -11.58 -22.38
C TRP A 299 6.18 -11.35 -21.29
N PRO A 300 7.42 -11.86 -21.46
CA PRO A 300 7.89 -12.60 -22.62
C PRO A 300 7.47 -14.08 -22.58
N PRO A 301 7.03 -14.66 -23.71
CA PRO A 301 6.86 -16.10 -23.79
C PRO A 301 8.19 -16.82 -23.52
N GLY A 302 8.11 -18.08 -23.06
CA GLY A 302 9.30 -18.91 -22.99
C GLY A 302 9.95 -19.05 -24.38
N ARG A 303 11.29 -19.06 -24.43
CA ARG A 303 12.04 -19.01 -25.72
C ARG A 303 11.64 -20.08 -26.74
N ASN A 304 11.14 -21.23 -26.29
CA ASN A 304 10.72 -22.34 -27.15
C ASN A 304 9.21 -22.43 -27.37
N ASP A 305 8.44 -21.58 -26.70
CA ASP A 305 6.98 -21.60 -26.72
C ASP A 305 6.45 -20.90 -27.98
N ALA A 306 5.15 -21.02 -28.20
CA ALA A 306 4.48 -20.33 -29.30
C ALA A 306 4.68 -18.82 -29.15
N CYS A 307 4.97 -18.15 -30.27
CA CYS A 307 5.14 -16.71 -30.29
C CYS A 307 3.80 -15.99 -30.05
N TRP A 308 3.83 -14.93 -29.25
CA TRP A 308 2.66 -14.10 -28.90
C TRP A 308 1.91 -13.54 -30.13
N CYS A 309 2.60 -13.32 -31.26
CA CYS A 309 1.99 -12.82 -32.50
C CYS A 309 1.05 -13.82 -33.22
N GLY A 310 0.74 -14.98 -32.64
CA GLY A 310 -0.15 -15.98 -33.23
C GLY A 310 0.43 -16.78 -34.41
N SER A 311 1.69 -16.55 -34.81
CA SER A 311 2.30 -17.27 -35.95
C SER A 311 2.50 -18.78 -35.76
N GLY A 312 2.35 -19.30 -34.54
CA GLY A 312 2.63 -20.69 -34.17
C GLY A 312 4.13 -21.09 -34.19
N ALA A 313 5.01 -20.21 -34.66
CA ALA A 313 6.46 -20.42 -34.62
C ALA A 313 7.01 -20.25 -33.19
N LYS A 314 8.15 -20.87 -32.91
CA LYS A 314 8.86 -20.68 -31.63
C LYS A 314 9.27 -19.23 -31.44
N TYR A 315 9.00 -18.64 -30.26
CA TYR A 315 9.28 -17.23 -29.96
C TYR A 315 10.72 -16.81 -30.31
N LYS A 316 11.74 -17.63 -29.96
CA LYS A 316 13.15 -17.36 -30.30
C LYS A 316 13.47 -17.24 -31.80
N LYS A 317 12.60 -17.78 -32.67
CA LYS A 317 12.74 -17.73 -34.13
C LYS A 317 11.73 -16.78 -34.78
N CYS A 318 10.87 -16.14 -33.99
CA CYS A 318 9.79 -15.29 -34.47
C CYS A 318 9.97 -13.85 -33.95
N CYS A 319 9.22 -13.39 -32.94
CA CYS A 319 9.31 -12.00 -32.50
C CYS A 319 10.57 -11.67 -31.69
N LEU A 320 11.14 -12.60 -30.93
CA LEU A 320 12.31 -12.31 -30.05
C LEU A 320 13.47 -11.57 -30.74
N PRO A 321 13.92 -11.92 -31.96
CA PRO A 321 14.98 -11.17 -32.66
C PRO A 321 14.63 -9.72 -33.04
N ARG A 322 13.34 -9.35 -33.05
CA ARG A 322 12.85 -8.00 -33.41
C ARG A 322 13.04 -6.97 -32.29
N SER A 323 13.28 -7.39 -31.05
CA SER A 323 13.63 -6.52 -29.92
C SER A 323 15.02 -5.86 -30.02
N ARG A 324 15.84 -6.24 -31.01
CA ARG A 324 17.26 -5.87 -31.13
C ARG A 324 17.57 -4.99 -32.35
N GLY A 325 16.53 -4.53 -33.05
CA GLY A 325 16.61 -3.77 -34.30
C GLY A 325 16.29 -2.30 -34.10
#